data_AF-A0A9D9VBE1-F1
#
_entry.id   AF-A0A9D9VBE1-F1
#
_cell.length_a   1.000
_cell.length_b   1.000
_cell.length_c   1.000
_cell.angle_alpha   90.00
_cell.angle_beta   90.00
_cell.angle_gamma   90.00
#
_symmetry.space_group_name_H-M   'P 1'
#
loop_
_entity.id
_entity.type
_entity.pdbx_description
1 polymer ?
#
loop_
_entity_poly.entity_id
_entity_poly.type
_entity_poly.pdbx_seq_one_letter_code
_entity_poly.pdbx_strand_id
1 'polypeptide(L)'
;MNWEQELEGIFEDPIFADVKPVQVQPTSADRLVASFEEVNAFYEMHKRLPEMNGDTNEKRLARRFEGIICDIKKQQRCLPYDRFGLIKTQEVDVDAELRALFDSPLLAMTKESEALFDVPEHLKKEVEKSAPDFVAQREKCSDFELYESRFKQVHNELNNGKRSLIRFQESHIKEGTYFLVGGVLVLLDKILGTKKDKNHKIDGRTYCVFENGTESNLLLRSLAKALYLDGYTVQESKETDENCLKESFRITDEDVATGYIYVLASKSTNPAITQYKELYKIGFTTGSVEERIANASQESTYLLDDVEVAASWKTYNLNVSYFENMLHKLFGQAQLQVKIHHHSGVVIVPKEWFIVPLPIIQKAIDYIIRGIPVSYNAKEQALEEHRPERFVSKIDTSKLKVLVLNIKEVYFSEIIKGSKTEEYRKVKPTTINKYTYIDPKDGKRWLKPYDAIKFYVGYHKDRDSALIKVKGVEFDRDNNTVIYTLGEIIEQNVMR
;
A
#
# COMPACT_ATOMS: atom_id res chain seq x y z
N MET A 1 48.05 30.46 -15.19
CA MET A 1 49.19 29.57 -15.40
C MET A 1 48.88 28.76 -16.63
N ASN A 2 49.80 28.66 -17.58
CA ASN A 2 49.57 27.93 -18.81
C ASN A 2 50.31 26.61 -18.70
N TRP A 3 49.64 25.60 -18.13
CA TRP A 3 50.24 24.33 -17.73
C TRP A 3 50.92 23.58 -18.89
N GLU A 4 50.48 23.80 -20.13
CA GLU A 4 51.11 23.23 -21.32
C GLU A 4 52.53 23.78 -21.56
N GLN A 5 52.76 25.07 -21.29
CA GLN A 5 54.06 25.71 -21.46
C GLN A 5 55.04 25.35 -20.35
N GLU A 6 54.56 25.14 -19.13
CA GLU A 6 55.39 24.65 -18.01
C GLU A 6 55.77 23.17 -18.18
N LEU A 7 54.91 22.36 -18.83
CA LEU A 7 55.20 20.96 -19.16
C LEU A 7 56.23 20.83 -20.27
N GLU A 8 56.17 21.68 -21.31
CA GLU A 8 57.20 21.70 -22.36
C GLU A 8 58.58 22.07 -21.79
N GLY A 9 58.66 23.03 -20.86
CA GLY A 9 59.91 23.42 -20.22
C GLY A 9 60.57 22.32 -19.36
N ILE A 10 59.79 21.37 -18.82
CA ILE A 10 60.31 20.22 -18.05
C ILE A 10 60.93 19.16 -18.97
N PHE A 11 60.47 19.06 -20.22
CA PHE A 11 61.00 18.10 -21.20
C PHE A 11 62.27 18.59 -21.90
N GLU A 12 62.60 19.89 -21.83
CA GLU A 12 63.84 20.47 -22.38
C GLU A 12 65.04 20.39 -21.41
N ASP A 13 64.85 19.88 -20.19
CA ASP A 13 65.92 19.74 -19.21
C ASP A 13 66.94 18.66 -19.63
N PRO A 14 68.26 18.94 -19.57
CA PRO A 14 69.32 18.02 -20.03
C PRO A 14 69.41 16.70 -19.26
N ILE A 15 68.61 16.53 -18.20
CA ILE A 15 68.48 15.29 -17.42
C ILE A 15 67.61 14.26 -18.15
N PHE A 16 66.73 14.68 -19.08
CA PHE A 16 65.79 13.80 -19.80
C PHE A 16 66.22 13.46 -21.24
N ALA A 17 67.41 13.88 -21.69
CA ALA A 17 67.90 13.68 -23.05
C ALA A 17 68.01 12.20 -23.50
N ASP A 18 68.12 11.25 -22.56
CA ASP A 18 68.23 9.82 -22.84
C ASP A 18 66.91 9.03 -22.70
N VAL A 19 65.80 9.69 -22.37
CA VAL A 19 64.50 9.02 -22.21
C VAL A 19 63.75 8.98 -23.55
N LYS A 20 64.04 7.96 -24.36
CA LYS A 20 63.21 7.66 -25.53
C LYS A 20 61.89 7.01 -25.08
N PRO A 21 60.73 7.42 -25.62
CA PRO A 21 59.46 6.81 -25.27
C PRO A 21 59.50 5.32 -25.57
N VAL A 22 59.03 4.50 -24.63
CA VAL A 22 58.93 3.04 -24.79
C VAL A 22 58.07 2.77 -26.03
N GLN A 23 58.64 2.08 -27.02
CA GLN A 23 57.89 1.65 -28.19
C GLN A 23 56.82 0.65 -27.75
N VAL A 24 55.58 1.13 -27.62
CA VAL A 24 54.42 0.28 -27.31
C VAL A 24 54.27 -0.70 -28.48
N GLN A 25 54.48 -1.98 -28.20
CA GLN A 25 54.21 -3.04 -29.18
C GLN A 25 52.73 -2.98 -29.57
N PRO A 26 52.38 -2.80 -30.86
CA PRO A 26 50.98 -2.65 -31.24
C PRO A 26 50.21 -3.92 -30.89
N THR A 27 49.13 -3.73 -30.13
CA THR A 27 48.24 -4.80 -29.70
C THR A 27 47.62 -5.46 -30.93
N SER A 28 47.18 -6.72 -30.83
CA SER A 28 46.49 -7.41 -31.94
C SER A 28 45.29 -6.63 -32.47
N ALA A 29 44.65 -5.81 -31.62
CA ALA A 29 43.59 -4.89 -31.98
C ALA A 29 44.08 -3.69 -32.82
N ASP A 30 45.23 -3.10 -32.51
CA ASP A 30 45.78 -1.94 -33.24
C ASP A 30 46.22 -2.33 -34.66
N ARG A 31 46.75 -3.55 -34.81
CA ARG A 31 47.08 -4.12 -36.14
C ARG A 31 45.84 -4.30 -37.02
N LEU A 32 44.70 -4.60 -36.41
CA LEU A 32 43.43 -4.78 -37.11
C LEU A 32 42.85 -3.45 -37.60
N VAL A 33 42.92 -2.41 -36.76
CA VAL A 33 42.54 -1.03 -37.15
C VAL A 33 43.43 -0.52 -38.28
N ALA A 34 44.76 -0.66 -38.15
CA ALA A 34 45.70 -0.26 -39.21
C ALA A 34 45.42 -0.98 -40.55
N SER A 35 45.07 -2.28 -40.49
CA SER A 35 44.73 -3.04 -41.70
C SER A 35 43.45 -2.56 -42.38
N PHE A 36 42.50 -1.99 -41.62
CA PHE A 36 41.28 -1.41 -42.16
C PHE A 36 41.51 0.01 -42.70
N GLU A 37 42.41 0.78 -42.07
CA GLU A 37 42.86 2.09 -42.60
C GLU A 37 43.58 1.96 -43.94
N GLU A 38 44.37 0.92 -44.15
CA GLU A 38 44.97 0.61 -45.47
C GLU A 38 43.90 0.39 -46.55
N VAL A 39 42.79 -0.27 -46.19
CA VAL A 39 41.65 -0.49 -47.10
C VAL A 39 40.92 0.82 -47.38
N ASN A 40 40.74 1.69 -46.37
CA ASN A 40 40.17 3.02 -46.55
C ASN A 40 41.05 3.91 -47.43
N ALA A 41 42.37 3.88 -47.26
CA ALA A 41 43.31 4.64 -48.08
C ALA A 41 43.32 4.17 -49.54
N PHE A 42 43.21 2.85 -49.76
CA PHE A 42 43.04 2.30 -51.10
C PHE A 42 41.72 2.76 -51.74
N TYR A 43 40.63 2.74 -50.97
CA TYR A 43 39.33 3.23 -51.44
C TYR A 43 39.34 4.74 -51.74
N GLU A 44 40.05 5.55 -50.95
CA GLU A 44 40.21 6.98 -51.19
C GLU A 44 40.94 7.27 -52.51
N MET A 45 42.00 6.50 -52.80
CA MET A 45 42.84 6.68 -53.99
C MET A 45 42.20 6.11 -55.27
N HIS A 46 41.53 4.96 -55.19
CA HIS A 46 41.01 4.25 -56.36
C HIS A 46 39.48 4.32 -56.52
N LYS A 47 38.75 4.83 -55.50
CA LYS A 47 37.28 4.89 -55.44
C LYS A 47 36.60 3.55 -55.74
N ARG A 48 37.30 2.44 -55.49
CA ARG A 48 36.84 1.07 -55.72
C ARG A 48 37.27 0.20 -54.55
N LEU A 49 36.48 -0.83 -54.25
CA LEU A 49 36.84 -1.89 -53.31
C LEU A 49 37.99 -2.74 -53.89
N PRO A 50 38.92 -3.24 -53.06
CA PRO A 50 39.97 -4.15 -53.51
C PRO A 50 39.38 -5.44 -54.08
N GLU A 51 39.79 -5.84 -55.29
CA GLU A 51 39.32 -7.07 -55.93
C GLU A 51 40.38 -8.16 -56.00
N MET A 52 39.93 -9.43 -55.98
CA MET A 52 40.80 -10.60 -56.05
C MET A 52 41.51 -10.77 -57.40
N ASN A 53 41.11 -10.02 -58.43
CA ASN A 53 41.65 -10.12 -59.78
C ASN A 53 42.79 -9.12 -60.07
N GLY A 54 43.18 -8.30 -59.09
CA GLY A 54 44.18 -7.25 -59.23
C GLY A 54 45.61 -7.63 -58.83
N ASP A 55 46.40 -6.58 -58.58
CA ASP A 55 47.82 -6.65 -58.22
C ASP A 55 48.05 -7.38 -56.88
N THR A 56 49.28 -7.81 -56.62
CA THR A 56 49.62 -8.64 -55.43
C THR A 56 49.25 -7.96 -54.11
N ASN A 57 49.35 -6.62 -54.06
CA ASN A 57 48.94 -5.82 -52.91
C ASN A 57 47.42 -5.70 -52.79
N GLU A 58 46.71 -5.60 -53.91
CA GLU A 58 45.25 -5.53 -53.94
C GLU A 58 44.62 -6.84 -53.46
N LYS A 59 45.16 -7.99 -53.89
CA LYS A 59 44.75 -9.32 -53.40
C LYS A 59 44.92 -9.48 -51.89
N ARG A 60 45.98 -8.88 -51.32
CA ARG A 60 46.22 -8.90 -49.87
C ARG A 60 45.18 -8.07 -49.12
N LEU A 61 44.86 -6.88 -49.64
CA LEU A 61 43.82 -6.01 -49.07
C LEU A 61 42.42 -6.63 -49.20
N ALA A 62 42.12 -7.26 -50.33
CA ALA A 62 40.86 -7.96 -50.56
C ALA A 62 40.65 -9.11 -49.54
N ARG A 63 41.67 -9.96 -49.33
CA ARG A 63 41.61 -11.04 -48.32
C ARG A 63 41.45 -10.52 -46.90
N ARG A 64 42.10 -9.39 -46.57
CA ARG A 64 41.97 -8.76 -45.25
C ARG A 64 40.57 -8.19 -45.04
N PHE A 65 40.05 -7.48 -46.04
CA PHE A 65 38.70 -6.92 -46.01
C PHE A 65 37.63 -8.02 -45.91
N GLU A 66 37.75 -9.08 -46.69
CA GLU A 66 36.86 -10.25 -46.62
C GLU A 66 36.92 -10.92 -45.24
N GLY A 67 38.12 -11.06 -44.66
CA GLY A 67 38.29 -11.57 -43.29
C GLY A 67 37.70 -10.67 -42.19
N ILE A 68 37.56 -9.36 -42.46
CA ILE A 68 36.86 -8.42 -41.56
C ILE A 68 35.34 -8.55 -41.75
N ILE A 69 34.86 -8.77 -42.97
CA ILE A 69 33.44 -9.01 -43.25
C ILE A 69 32.94 -10.32 -42.63
N CYS A 70 33.73 -11.39 -42.62
CA CYS A 70 33.26 -12.66 -42.05
C CYS A 70 33.12 -12.69 -40.52
N ASP A 71 33.65 -11.70 -39.79
CA ASP A 71 33.74 -11.75 -38.32
C ASP A 71 33.06 -10.52 -37.66
N ILE A 72 31.88 -10.76 -37.07
CA ILE A 72 31.02 -9.73 -36.47
C ILE A 72 31.75 -8.92 -35.39
N LYS A 73 32.66 -9.53 -34.62
CA LYS A 73 33.42 -8.83 -33.57
C LYS A 73 34.45 -7.85 -34.14
N LYS A 74 35.01 -8.17 -35.32
CA LYS A 74 35.96 -7.30 -36.02
C LYS A 74 35.22 -6.15 -36.70
N GLN A 75 34.07 -6.42 -37.30
CA GLN A 75 33.18 -5.39 -37.86
C GLN A 75 32.82 -4.32 -36.81
N GLN A 76 32.38 -4.73 -35.62
CA GLN A 76 32.03 -3.82 -34.53
C GLN A 76 33.19 -2.92 -34.08
N ARG A 77 34.43 -3.42 -34.15
CA ARG A 77 35.62 -2.64 -33.79
C ARG A 77 36.06 -1.68 -34.90
N CYS A 78 35.82 -2.03 -36.17
CA CYS A 78 36.16 -1.22 -37.34
C CYS A 78 35.09 -0.16 -37.69
N LEU A 79 33.86 -0.32 -37.22
CA LEU A 79 32.74 0.61 -37.41
C LEU A 79 33.08 2.10 -37.14
N PRO A 80 33.77 2.47 -36.05
CA PRO A 80 34.15 3.86 -35.79
C PRO A 80 35.16 4.44 -36.80
N TYR A 81 35.88 3.57 -37.52
CA TYR A 81 36.91 3.93 -38.49
C TYR A 81 36.42 3.81 -39.94
N ASP A 82 35.15 3.43 -40.15
CA ASP A 82 34.54 3.27 -41.48
C ASP A 82 34.07 4.62 -42.03
N ARG A 83 35.01 5.37 -42.63
CA ARG A 83 34.76 6.71 -43.18
C ARG A 83 33.89 6.70 -44.45
N PHE A 84 33.84 5.57 -45.15
CA PHE A 84 33.20 5.45 -46.47
C PHE A 84 31.99 4.50 -46.48
N GLY A 85 31.58 3.96 -45.32
CA GLY A 85 30.41 3.08 -45.20
C GLY A 85 30.60 1.75 -45.94
N LEU A 86 31.82 1.20 -45.89
CA LEU A 86 32.19 -0.04 -46.59
C LEU A 86 31.62 -1.29 -45.90
N ILE A 87 31.36 -1.21 -44.59
CA ILE A 87 30.74 -2.28 -43.81
C ILE A 87 29.22 -2.11 -43.92
N LYS A 88 28.62 -2.68 -44.97
CA LYS A 88 27.16 -2.79 -45.06
C LYS A 88 26.69 -3.75 -43.98
N THR A 89 26.11 -3.22 -42.92
CA THR A 89 25.28 -3.99 -41.99
C THR A 89 24.12 -4.53 -42.82
N GLN A 90 24.18 -5.81 -43.21
CA GLN A 90 22.96 -6.49 -43.63
C GLN A 90 22.05 -6.47 -42.40
N GLU A 91 20.95 -5.73 -42.49
CA GLU A 91 19.79 -5.96 -41.63
C GLU A 91 19.37 -7.40 -41.89
N VAL A 92 19.88 -8.32 -41.06
CA VAL A 92 19.41 -9.68 -41.05
C VAL A 92 17.98 -9.58 -40.52
N ASP A 93 17.01 -9.92 -41.37
CA ASP A 93 15.62 -10.05 -40.97
C ASP A 93 15.55 -11.20 -39.96
N VAL A 94 15.59 -10.83 -38.68
CA VAL A 94 15.61 -11.76 -37.55
C VAL A 94 14.38 -12.69 -37.61
N ASP A 95 13.27 -12.22 -38.18
CA ASP A 95 12.08 -13.03 -38.37
C ASP A 95 12.26 -14.10 -39.45
N ALA A 96 13.07 -13.84 -40.49
CA ALA A 96 13.36 -14.83 -41.52
C ALA A 96 14.28 -15.95 -41.01
N GLU A 97 15.31 -15.61 -40.24
CA GLU A 97 16.17 -16.61 -39.60
C GLU A 97 15.45 -17.40 -38.51
N LEU A 98 14.60 -16.74 -37.70
CA LEU A 98 13.77 -17.43 -36.71
C LEU A 98 12.79 -18.40 -37.38
N ARG A 99 12.11 -18.00 -38.46
CA ARG A 99 11.24 -18.91 -39.22
C ARG A 99 12.01 -20.11 -39.76
N ALA A 100 13.19 -19.90 -40.34
CA ALA A 100 14.04 -20.99 -40.84
C ALA A 100 14.53 -21.92 -39.71
N LEU A 101 14.75 -21.40 -38.50
CA LEU A 101 15.08 -22.20 -37.32
C LEU A 101 13.88 -23.03 -36.83
N PHE A 102 12.67 -22.44 -36.80
CA PHE A 102 11.44 -23.12 -36.36
C PHE A 102 10.95 -24.17 -37.36
N ASP A 103 11.19 -23.99 -38.65
CA ASP A 103 10.85 -24.97 -39.71
C ASP A 103 11.90 -26.09 -39.86
N SER A 104 12.93 -26.12 -39.00
CA SER A 104 13.96 -27.15 -39.01
C SER A 104 13.37 -28.52 -38.61
N PRO A 105 13.69 -29.61 -39.34
CA PRO A 105 13.23 -30.98 -39.03
C PRO A 105 13.59 -31.46 -37.62
N LEU A 106 14.56 -30.81 -36.97
CA LEU A 106 15.00 -31.11 -35.61
C LEU A 106 14.02 -30.61 -34.53
N LEU A 107 13.20 -29.59 -34.85
CA LEU A 107 12.17 -29.00 -34.01
C LEU A 107 10.75 -29.43 -34.40
N ALA A 108 10.62 -30.29 -35.42
CA ALA A 108 9.34 -30.82 -35.87
C ALA A 108 8.70 -31.65 -34.74
N MET A 109 7.65 -31.10 -34.14
CA MET A 109 6.88 -31.73 -33.07
C MET A 109 5.98 -32.84 -33.63
N THR A 110 5.82 -33.95 -32.91
CA THR A 110 4.90 -35.02 -33.30
C THR A 110 3.44 -34.58 -33.07
N LYS A 111 2.50 -35.06 -33.89
CA LYS A 111 1.06 -34.71 -33.82
C LYS A 111 0.44 -34.86 -32.42
N GLU A 112 0.98 -35.74 -31.58
CA GLU A 112 0.53 -35.95 -30.19
C GLU A 112 0.89 -34.77 -29.26
N SER A 113 1.98 -34.06 -29.57
CA SER A 113 2.44 -32.89 -28.82
C SER A 113 1.82 -31.58 -29.31
N GLU A 114 1.32 -31.52 -30.55
CA GLU A 114 0.45 -30.43 -31.03
C GLU A 114 -0.89 -30.41 -30.27
N ALA A 115 -1.46 -31.59 -29.98
CA ALA A 115 -2.71 -31.72 -29.21
C ALA A 115 -2.61 -31.20 -27.76
N LEU A 116 -1.39 -31.04 -27.22
CA LEU A 116 -1.15 -30.47 -25.88
C LEU A 116 -1.25 -28.93 -25.86
N PHE A 117 -1.12 -28.29 -27.03
CA PHE A 117 -1.30 -26.85 -27.23
C PHE A 117 -2.69 -26.50 -27.80
N ASP A 118 -3.48 -27.50 -28.18
CA ASP A 118 -4.86 -27.28 -28.59
C ASP A 118 -5.72 -26.84 -27.40
N VAL A 119 -6.16 -25.58 -27.46
CA VAL A 119 -7.04 -25.00 -26.44
C VAL A 119 -8.37 -25.76 -26.44
N PRO A 120 -8.79 -26.37 -25.31
CA PRO A 120 -10.06 -27.11 -25.21
C PRO A 120 -11.25 -26.24 -25.64
N GLU A 121 -12.25 -26.81 -26.30
CA GLU A 121 -13.44 -26.06 -26.79
C GLU A 121 -14.12 -25.22 -25.72
N HIS A 122 -14.07 -25.62 -24.44
CA HIS A 122 -14.64 -24.86 -23.34
C HIS A 122 -13.91 -23.53 -23.06
N LEU A 123 -12.66 -23.38 -23.53
CA LEU A 123 -11.84 -22.16 -23.47
C LEU A 123 -11.90 -21.35 -24.77
N LYS A 124 -12.31 -21.97 -25.89
CA LYS A 124 -12.58 -21.31 -27.19
C LYS A 124 -13.92 -20.59 -27.24
N LYS A 125 -14.72 -20.63 -26.17
CA LYS A 125 -15.85 -19.70 -25.98
C LYS A 125 -15.27 -18.30 -25.76
N GLU A 126 -14.90 -17.64 -26.86
CA GLU A 126 -14.88 -16.20 -26.90
C GLU A 126 -16.27 -15.75 -26.44
N VAL A 127 -16.33 -15.20 -25.24
CA VAL A 127 -17.44 -14.33 -24.88
C VAL A 127 -17.42 -13.27 -25.97
N GLU A 128 -18.39 -13.31 -26.88
CA GLU A 128 -18.65 -12.22 -27.82
C GLU A 128 -18.74 -10.96 -26.96
N LYS A 129 -17.64 -10.21 -26.91
CA LYS A 129 -17.63 -8.88 -26.33
C LYS A 129 -18.46 -8.08 -27.32
N SER A 130 -19.74 -7.90 -26.97
CA SER A 130 -20.64 -6.97 -27.66
C SER A 130 -19.84 -5.73 -27.98
N ALA A 131 -19.70 -5.41 -29.27
CA ALA A 131 -19.08 -4.17 -29.67
C ALA A 131 -19.76 -3.02 -28.89
N PRO A 132 -19.00 -2.05 -28.37
CA PRO A 132 -19.60 -0.97 -27.61
C PRO A 132 -20.57 -0.20 -28.51
N ASP A 133 -21.88 -0.28 -28.22
CA ASP A 133 -22.95 0.38 -29.00
C ASP A 133 -22.75 1.90 -29.13
N PHE A 134 -21.98 2.52 -28.22
CA PHE A 134 -21.66 3.94 -28.25
C PHE A 134 -20.36 4.22 -27.47
N VAL A 135 -19.40 4.89 -28.11
CA VAL A 135 -18.21 5.42 -27.44
C VAL A 135 -18.52 6.85 -27.02
N ALA A 136 -18.60 7.10 -25.71
CA ALA A 136 -18.90 8.43 -25.19
C ALA A 136 -17.81 9.43 -25.62
N GLN A 137 -18.17 10.41 -26.45
CA GLN A 137 -17.36 11.56 -26.78
C GLN A 137 -17.77 12.74 -25.89
N ARG A 138 -16.81 13.60 -25.55
CA ARG A 138 -17.08 14.81 -24.79
C ARG A 138 -17.64 15.86 -25.75
N GLU A 139 -18.88 16.27 -25.51
CA GLU A 139 -19.55 17.31 -26.31
C GLU A 139 -19.53 18.63 -25.53
N LYS A 140 -19.64 19.76 -26.25
CA LYS A 140 -19.68 21.08 -25.61
C LYS A 140 -21.07 21.29 -25.01
N CYS A 141 -21.13 21.61 -23.72
CA CYS A 141 -22.39 21.78 -23.00
C CYS A 141 -23.07 23.11 -23.37
N SER A 142 -24.35 23.06 -23.73
CA SER A 142 -25.15 24.22 -24.10
C SER A 142 -25.58 25.06 -22.89
N ASP A 143 -25.84 24.40 -21.76
CA ASP A 143 -26.43 24.98 -20.55
C ASP A 143 -25.40 25.22 -19.43
N PHE A 144 -24.12 25.38 -19.79
CA PHE A 144 -23.02 25.42 -18.82
C PHE A 144 -23.11 26.57 -17.81
N GLU A 145 -23.71 27.70 -18.18
CA GLU A 145 -23.87 28.88 -17.31
C GLU A 145 -24.61 28.57 -16.00
N LEU A 146 -25.55 27.62 -16.03
CA LEU A 146 -26.29 27.15 -14.85
C LEU A 146 -25.42 26.31 -13.90
N TYR A 147 -24.45 25.59 -14.44
CA TYR A 147 -23.56 24.70 -13.68
C TYR A 147 -22.28 25.41 -13.22
N GLU A 148 -21.81 26.42 -13.95
CA GLU A 148 -20.60 27.19 -13.62
C GLU A 148 -20.67 27.79 -12.21
N SER A 149 -21.84 28.35 -11.85
CA SER A 149 -22.07 28.92 -10.51
C SER A 149 -21.92 27.88 -9.40
N ARG A 150 -22.32 26.62 -9.66
CA ARG A 150 -22.19 25.52 -8.69
C ARG A 150 -20.75 25.06 -8.54
N PHE A 151 -19.99 24.98 -9.63
CA PHE A 151 -18.56 24.63 -9.57
C PHE A 151 -17.76 25.69 -8.80
N LYS A 152 -18.03 26.98 -9.04
CA LYS A 152 -17.41 28.08 -8.26
C LYS A 152 -17.71 27.98 -6.77
N GLN A 153 -18.95 27.63 -6.41
CA GLN A 153 -19.32 27.40 -5.02
C GLN A 153 -18.54 26.23 -4.41
N VAL A 154 -18.42 25.10 -5.12
CA VAL A 154 -17.67 23.92 -4.65
C VAL A 154 -16.19 24.25 -4.45
N HIS A 155 -15.59 25.04 -5.35
CA HIS A 155 -14.20 25.47 -5.23
C HIS A 155 -13.98 26.37 -4.00
N ASN A 156 -14.90 27.30 -3.75
CA ASN A 156 -14.88 28.12 -2.53
C ASN A 156 -15.07 27.27 -1.26
N GLU A 157 -15.90 26.24 -1.30
CA GLU A 157 -16.13 25.34 -0.15
C GLU A 157 -14.94 24.40 0.12
N LEU A 158 -14.22 23.98 -0.92
CA LEU A 158 -12.94 23.27 -0.81
C LEU A 158 -11.87 24.17 -0.20
N ASN A 159 -11.77 25.43 -0.66
CA ASN A 159 -10.80 26.40 -0.12
C ASN A 159 -11.11 26.78 1.34
N ASN A 160 -12.40 26.85 1.71
CA ASN A 160 -12.84 27.13 3.08
C ASN A 160 -12.86 25.88 3.98
N GLY A 161 -12.45 24.70 3.49
CA GLY A 161 -12.39 23.45 4.26
C GLY A 161 -13.73 22.79 4.61
N LYS A 162 -14.86 23.36 4.15
CA LYS A 162 -16.20 22.79 4.35
C LYS A 162 -16.40 21.48 3.59
N ARG A 163 -15.69 21.32 2.46
CA ARG A 163 -15.67 20.09 1.67
C ARG A 163 -14.26 19.52 1.62
N SER A 164 -14.15 18.20 1.62
CA SER A 164 -12.89 17.46 1.59
C SER A 164 -12.86 16.47 0.42
N LEU A 165 -11.65 16.21 -0.08
CA LEU A 165 -11.41 15.23 -1.13
C LEU A 165 -11.10 13.88 -0.49
N ILE A 166 -11.97 12.90 -0.70
CA ILE A 166 -11.81 11.54 -0.19
C ILE A 166 -11.53 10.61 -1.38
N ARG A 167 -10.70 9.58 -1.17
CA ARG A 167 -10.44 8.57 -2.20
C ARG A 167 -11.76 7.90 -2.62
N PHE A 168 -11.98 7.78 -3.92
CA PHE A 168 -13.23 7.25 -4.47
C PHE A 168 -13.57 5.83 -3.97
N GLN A 169 -14.86 5.58 -3.71
CA GLN A 169 -15.44 4.28 -3.41
C GLN A 169 -16.74 4.08 -4.22
N GLU A 170 -17.05 2.86 -4.63
CA GLU A 170 -18.26 2.52 -5.42
C GLU A 170 -19.57 2.99 -4.75
N SER A 171 -19.62 3.04 -3.41
CA SER A 171 -20.76 3.54 -2.63
C SER A 171 -21.02 5.04 -2.77
N HIS A 172 -20.06 5.81 -3.29
CA HIS A 172 -20.15 7.26 -3.41
C HIS A 172 -20.80 7.72 -4.72
N ILE A 173 -21.08 6.80 -5.65
CA ILE A 173 -21.79 7.12 -6.90
C ILE A 173 -23.26 7.37 -6.56
N LYS A 174 -23.66 8.63 -6.52
CA LYS A 174 -25.04 9.08 -6.33
C LYS A 174 -25.32 10.26 -7.25
N GLU A 175 -26.59 10.46 -7.60
CA GLU A 175 -27.01 11.65 -8.36
C GLU A 175 -26.71 12.93 -7.56
N GLY A 176 -26.18 13.94 -8.24
CA GLY A 176 -25.80 15.22 -7.66
C GLY A 176 -24.41 15.27 -6.98
N THR A 177 -23.61 14.20 -7.01
CA THR A 177 -22.28 14.22 -6.39
C THR A 177 -21.19 14.76 -7.32
N TYR A 178 -20.21 15.42 -6.71
CA TYR A 178 -19.05 15.97 -7.40
C TYR A 178 -17.83 15.04 -7.22
N PHE A 179 -17.09 14.85 -8.31
CA PHE A 179 -15.87 14.07 -8.35
C PHE A 179 -14.74 14.89 -8.96
N LEU A 180 -13.51 14.56 -8.62
CA LEU A 180 -12.31 15.08 -9.24
C LEU A 180 -11.68 13.97 -10.08
N VAL A 181 -11.59 14.14 -11.40
CA VAL A 181 -10.97 13.18 -12.32
C VAL A 181 -9.88 13.89 -13.11
N GLY A 182 -8.62 13.49 -12.94
CA GLY A 182 -7.50 14.07 -13.69
C GLY A 182 -7.34 15.59 -13.48
N GLY A 183 -7.70 16.09 -12.29
CA GLY A 183 -7.61 17.51 -11.94
C GLY A 183 -8.79 18.37 -12.39
N VAL A 184 -9.82 17.78 -13.02
CA VAL A 184 -11.05 18.49 -13.44
C VAL A 184 -12.23 18.04 -12.57
N LEU A 185 -13.04 19.00 -12.09
CA LEU A 185 -14.26 18.68 -11.37
C LEU A 185 -15.36 18.18 -12.32
N VAL A 186 -16.06 17.13 -11.90
CA VAL A 186 -17.12 16.44 -12.63
C VAL A 186 -18.34 16.34 -11.74
N LEU A 187 -19.46 16.87 -12.19
CA LEU A 187 -20.78 16.70 -11.58
C LEU A 187 -21.49 15.54 -12.25
N LEU A 188 -21.94 14.57 -11.46
CA LEU A 188 -22.87 13.54 -11.91
C LEU A 188 -24.30 14.07 -11.72
N ASP A 189 -24.97 14.50 -12.79
CA ASP A 189 -26.30 15.10 -12.69
C ASP A 189 -27.39 14.02 -12.59
N LYS A 190 -27.40 13.05 -13.51
CA LYS A 190 -28.46 12.02 -13.59
C LYS A 190 -27.90 10.65 -14.00
N ILE A 191 -28.49 9.58 -13.46
CA ILE A 191 -28.24 8.20 -13.89
C ILE A 191 -29.42 7.75 -14.76
N LEU A 192 -29.20 7.70 -16.08
CA LEU A 192 -30.16 7.30 -17.09
C LEU A 192 -30.14 5.77 -17.28
N GLY A 193 -31.24 5.13 -16.89
CA GLY A 193 -31.53 3.72 -17.13
C GLY A 193 -30.86 2.78 -16.14
N THR A 194 -31.59 2.38 -15.09
CA THR A 194 -31.14 1.36 -14.15
C THR A 194 -31.46 -0.04 -14.69
N LYS A 195 -30.59 -0.61 -15.54
CA LYS A 195 -30.69 -2.05 -15.85
C LYS A 195 -29.79 -2.81 -14.87
N LYS A 196 -30.37 -3.76 -14.13
CA LYS A 196 -29.58 -4.68 -13.31
C LYS A 196 -28.93 -5.71 -14.25
N ASP A 197 -27.61 -5.76 -14.25
CA ASP A 197 -26.84 -6.80 -14.93
C ASP A 197 -27.08 -8.18 -14.26
N LYS A 198 -26.65 -9.28 -14.90
CA LYS A 198 -26.80 -10.67 -14.39
C LYS A 198 -26.26 -10.88 -12.97
N ASN A 199 -25.39 -9.99 -12.50
CA ASN A 199 -24.80 -9.96 -11.15
C ASN A 199 -25.50 -9.01 -10.16
N HIS A 200 -26.76 -8.60 -10.41
CA HIS A 200 -27.54 -7.68 -9.56
C HIS A 200 -26.90 -6.28 -9.37
N LYS A 201 -25.88 -5.93 -10.16
CA LYS A 201 -25.26 -4.60 -10.16
C LYS A 201 -26.00 -3.66 -11.11
N ILE A 202 -26.19 -2.41 -10.67
CA ILE A 202 -26.83 -1.36 -11.47
C ILE A 202 -25.86 -0.95 -12.58
N ASP A 203 -26.23 -1.18 -13.83
CA ASP A 203 -25.54 -0.68 -15.01
C ASP A 203 -26.47 0.34 -15.70
N GLY A 204 -25.92 1.50 -16.03
CA GLY A 204 -26.68 2.63 -16.53
C GLY A 204 -25.78 3.69 -17.17
N ARG A 205 -26.35 4.47 -18.09
CA ARG A 205 -25.68 5.65 -18.64
C ARG A 205 -25.77 6.78 -17.62
N THR A 206 -24.71 7.55 -17.46
CA THR A 206 -24.67 8.70 -16.55
C THR A 206 -24.49 9.97 -17.36
N TYR A 207 -25.25 11.00 -17.02
CA TYR A 207 -25.03 12.35 -17.53
C TYR A 207 -24.06 13.07 -16.61
N CYS A 208 -22.85 13.30 -17.10
CA CYS A 208 -21.77 13.97 -16.37
C CYS A 208 -21.44 15.31 -17.02
N VAL A 209 -21.40 16.36 -16.22
CA VAL A 209 -20.99 17.71 -16.63
C VAL A 209 -19.62 17.99 -16.03
N PHE A 210 -18.68 18.45 -16.85
CA PHE A 210 -17.33 18.79 -16.44
C PHE A 210 -17.16 20.30 -16.29
N GLU A 211 -16.30 20.72 -15.36
CA GLU A 211 -15.94 22.12 -15.11
C GLU A 211 -15.38 22.84 -16.35
N ASN A 212 -14.79 22.11 -17.30
CA ASN A 212 -14.26 22.67 -18.54
C ASN A 212 -15.35 22.93 -19.61
N GLY A 213 -16.63 22.90 -19.24
CA GLY A 213 -17.74 23.17 -20.16
C GLY A 213 -18.09 22.00 -21.09
N THR A 214 -17.64 20.79 -20.78
CA THR A 214 -17.98 19.59 -21.56
C THR A 214 -18.99 18.72 -20.84
N GLU A 215 -19.86 18.06 -21.59
CA GLU A 215 -20.78 17.03 -21.11
C GLU A 215 -20.40 15.67 -21.69
N SER A 216 -20.67 14.60 -20.94
CA SER A 216 -20.41 13.25 -21.39
C SER A 216 -21.44 12.27 -20.86
N ASN A 217 -21.94 11.44 -21.75
CA ASN A 217 -22.86 10.34 -21.46
C ASN A 217 -22.10 9.03 -21.21
N LEU A 218 -21.22 9.02 -20.20
CA LEU A 218 -20.39 7.85 -19.86
C LEU A 218 -21.24 6.71 -19.29
N LEU A 219 -20.80 5.46 -19.47
CA LEU A 219 -21.34 4.36 -18.68
C LEU A 219 -20.85 4.48 -17.24
N LEU A 220 -21.71 4.16 -16.26
CA LEU A 220 -21.39 4.19 -14.83
C LEU A 220 -20.12 3.39 -14.51
N ARG A 221 -19.96 2.21 -15.13
CA ARG A 221 -18.74 1.38 -14.98
C ARG A 221 -17.47 2.03 -15.54
N SER A 222 -17.58 2.76 -16.65
CA SER A 222 -16.43 3.47 -17.23
C SER A 222 -16.04 4.66 -16.37
N LEU A 223 -17.02 5.40 -15.85
CA LEU A 223 -16.82 6.47 -14.87
C LEU A 223 -16.15 5.91 -13.60
N ALA A 224 -16.68 4.82 -13.04
CA ALA A 224 -16.13 4.18 -11.85
C ALA A 224 -14.67 3.73 -12.07
N LYS A 225 -14.34 3.12 -13.23
CA LYS A 225 -12.96 2.76 -13.57
C LYS A 225 -12.03 3.97 -13.64
N ALA A 226 -12.47 5.06 -14.26
CA ALA A 226 -11.70 6.31 -14.32
C ALA A 226 -11.47 6.89 -12.91
N LEU A 227 -12.48 6.80 -12.04
CA LEU A 227 -12.40 7.24 -10.65
C LEU A 227 -11.53 6.31 -9.79
N TYR A 228 -11.44 5.02 -10.12
CA TYR A 228 -10.56 4.08 -9.41
C TYR A 228 -9.08 4.34 -9.67
N LEU A 229 -8.72 4.77 -10.89
CA LEU A 229 -7.34 5.12 -11.22
C LEU A 229 -6.89 6.35 -10.42
N ASP A 230 -7.53 7.50 -10.64
CA ASP A 230 -7.05 8.80 -10.14
C ASP A 230 -8.18 9.69 -9.60
N GLY A 231 -9.33 9.10 -9.26
CA GLY A 231 -10.51 9.82 -8.81
C GLY A 231 -10.53 10.13 -7.32
N TYR A 232 -11.00 11.33 -7.01
CA TYR A 232 -11.43 11.71 -5.66
C TYR A 232 -12.93 12.04 -5.68
N THR A 233 -13.63 11.72 -4.59
CA THR A 233 -14.99 12.20 -4.35
C THR A 233 -14.91 13.48 -3.51
N VAL A 234 -15.62 14.52 -3.94
CA VAL A 234 -15.83 15.70 -3.10
C VAL A 234 -16.97 15.36 -2.14
N GLN A 235 -16.66 15.20 -0.86
CA GLN A 235 -17.67 15.02 0.20
C GLN A 235 -17.63 16.20 1.16
N GLU A 236 -18.77 16.48 1.77
CA GLU A 236 -18.86 17.39 2.91
C GLU A 236 -17.97 16.87 4.04
N SER A 237 -17.13 17.74 4.59
CA SER A 237 -16.22 17.38 5.66
C SER A 237 -17.04 16.91 6.86
N LYS A 238 -16.90 15.63 7.23
CA LYS A 238 -17.63 14.91 8.30
C LYS A 238 -17.48 15.52 9.71
N GLU A 239 -16.84 16.67 9.85
CA GLU A 239 -16.54 17.29 11.14
C GLU A 239 -17.61 18.29 11.60
N THR A 240 -18.58 18.70 10.75
CA THR A 240 -19.47 19.84 11.11
C THR A 240 -20.98 19.63 10.94
N ASP A 241 -21.46 18.42 10.65
CA ASP A 241 -22.91 18.16 10.58
C ASP A 241 -23.40 17.36 11.79
N GLU A 242 -23.92 18.08 12.80
CA GLU A 242 -24.77 17.48 13.84
C GLU A 242 -25.94 16.66 13.26
N ASN A 243 -26.34 16.94 12.02
CA ASN A 243 -27.39 16.19 11.32
C ASN A 243 -26.95 14.79 10.88
N CYS A 244 -25.68 14.56 10.50
CA CYS A 244 -25.20 13.21 10.17
C CYS A 244 -25.12 12.32 11.42
N LEU A 245 -24.76 12.89 12.57
CA LEU A 245 -24.85 12.19 13.85
C LEU A 245 -26.31 11.84 14.16
N LYS A 246 -27.24 12.80 14.02
CA LYS A 246 -28.68 12.54 14.23
C LYS A 246 -29.24 11.47 13.28
N GLU A 247 -28.82 11.42 12.01
CA GLU A 247 -29.26 10.38 11.06
C GLU A 247 -28.65 8.99 11.35
N SER A 248 -27.42 8.94 11.87
CA SER A 248 -26.75 7.67 12.27
C SER A 248 -27.35 7.04 13.53
N PHE A 249 -27.97 7.87 14.39
CA PHE A 249 -28.61 7.46 15.63
C PHE A 249 -30.16 7.49 15.55
N ARG A 250 -30.75 7.55 14.34
CA ARG A 250 -32.20 7.36 14.23
C ARG A 250 -32.51 5.90 14.52
N ILE A 251 -33.24 5.69 15.61
CA ILE A 251 -33.89 4.41 15.93
C ILE A 251 -34.75 4.05 14.72
N THR A 252 -34.39 2.96 14.06
CA THR A 252 -35.13 2.37 12.94
C THR A 252 -36.19 1.43 13.49
N ASP A 253 -37.25 1.14 12.70
CA ASP A 253 -38.28 0.17 13.11
C ASP A 253 -37.74 -1.27 13.24
N GLU A 254 -36.49 -1.51 12.82
CA GLU A 254 -35.76 -2.77 12.96
C GLU A 254 -35.02 -2.89 14.30
N ASP A 255 -34.91 -1.80 15.07
CA ASP A 255 -34.16 -1.77 16.33
C ASP A 255 -34.98 -2.34 17.50
N VAL A 256 -34.49 -3.43 18.10
CA VAL A 256 -35.16 -4.10 19.22
C VAL A 256 -34.83 -3.35 20.51
N ALA A 257 -35.86 -2.77 21.12
CA ALA A 257 -35.76 -2.18 22.46
C ALA A 257 -35.29 -3.26 23.44
N THR A 258 -34.05 -3.13 23.92
CA THR A 258 -33.43 -4.14 24.79
C THR A 258 -33.82 -3.91 26.24
N GLY A 259 -33.85 -2.64 26.68
CA GLY A 259 -34.21 -2.28 28.05
C GLY A 259 -33.70 -0.89 28.46
N TYR A 260 -33.49 -0.71 29.76
CA TYR A 260 -32.98 0.50 30.40
C TYR A 260 -31.73 0.21 31.21
N ILE A 261 -30.68 1.01 30.99
CA ILE A 261 -29.54 1.13 31.91
C ILE A 261 -29.94 2.17 32.94
N TYR A 262 -29.80 1.85 34.22
CA TYR A 262 -30.10 2.76 35.31
C TYR A 262 -28.90 2.92 36.24
N VAL A 263 -28.78 4.12 36.82
CA VAL A 263 -27.79 4.46 37.83
C VAL A 263 -28.54 4.95 39.06
N LEU A 264 -28.33 4.26 40.17
CA LEU A 264 -28.98 4.55 41.44
C LEU A 264 -27.99 5.13 42.44
N ALA A 265 -28.39 6.18 43.13
CA ALA A 265 -27.72 6.68 44.31
C ALA A 265 -28.31 6.01 45.56
N SER A 266 -27.46 5.61 46.51
CA SER A 266 -27.93 5.14 47.81
C SER A 266 -28.42 6.32 48.65
N LYS A 267 -29.59 6.19 49.29
CA LYS A 267 -30.10 7.14 50.31
C LYS A 267 -29.79 6.69 51.74
N SER A 268 -28.89 5.72 51.91
CA SER A 268 -28.67 5.08 53.20
C SER A 268 -28.13 6.05 54.26
N THR A 269 -28.78 6.03 55.42
CA THR A 269 -28.33 6.74 56.63
C THR A 269 -27.25 5.99 57.40
N ASN A 270 -26.77 4.84 56.92
CA ASN A 270 -25.74 4.07 57.61
C ASN A 270 -24.37 4.78 57.54
N PRO A 271 -23.71 5.04 58.69
CA PRO A 271 -22.45 5.79 58.72
C PRO A 271 -21.30 5.11 57.97
N ALA A 272 -21.36 3.78 57.79
CA ALA A 272 -20.40 3.02 57.00
C ALA A 272 -20.50 3.27 55.48
N ILE A 273 -21.64 3.79 55.01
CA ILE A 273 -21.96 4.05 53.60
C ILE A 273 -21.87 5.56 53.34
N THR A 274 -22.34 6.39 54.27
CA THR A 274 -22.31 7.86 54.19
C THR A 274 -20.89 8.43 54.09
N GLN A 275 -19.85 7.69 54.52
CA GLN A 275 -18.45 8.11 54.36
C GLN A 275 -17.99 8.15 52.89
N TYR A 276 -18.63 7.38 51.99
CA TYR A 276 -18.27 7.33 50.58
C TYR A 276 -19.13 8.33 49.81
N LYS A 277 -18.49 9.41 49.33
CA LYS A 277 -19.12 10.34 48.40
C LYS A 277 -19.20 9.68 47.02
N GLU A 278 -20.29 9.92 46.29
CA GLU A 278 -20.48 9.44 44.90
C GLU A 278 -20.54 7.90 44.75
N LEU A 279 -21.27 7.27 45.67
CA LEU A 279 -21.57 5.85 45.59
C LEU A 279 -22.78 5.59 44.69
N TYR A 280 -22.55 4.92 43.57
CA TYR A 280 -23.61 4.59 42.61
C TYR A 280 -23.68 3.11 42.32
N LYS A 281 -24.91 2.62 42.14
CA LYS A 281 -25.20 1.30 41.61
C LYS A 281 -25.55 1.42 40.13
N ILE A 282 -24.88 0.65 39.28
CA ILE A 282 -25.18 0.61 37.84
C ILE A 282 -25.80 -0.75 37.53
N GLY A 283 -26.95 -0.75 36.87
CA GLY A 283 -27.67 -1.98 36.52
C GLY A 283 -28.45 -1.86 35.23
N PHE A 284 -28.95 -3.00 34.76
CA PHE A 284 -29.79 -3.11 33.58
C PHE A 284 -31.14 -3.74 33.93
N THR A 285 -32.21 -3.29 33.28
CA THR A 285 -33.55 -3.90 33.37
C THR A 285 -34.20 -3.94 32.00
N THR A 286 -34.97 -4.99 31.72
CA THR A 286 -35.81 -5.07 30.51
C THR A 286 -37.14 -4.33 30.69
N GLY A 287 -37.63 -4.18 31.94
CA GLY A 287 -38.87 -3.49 32.29
C GLY A 287 -38.66 -2.03 32.68
N SER A 288 -39.65 -1.42 33.35
CA SER A 288 -39.50 -0.06 33.90
C SER A 288 -38.49 -0.05 35.06
N VAL A 289 -37.79 1.07 35.22
CA VAL A 289 -36.80 1.21 36.31
C VAL A 289 -37.53 1.32 37.65
N GLU A 290 -38.70 1.94 37.64
CA GLU A 290 -39.56 2.19 38.80
C GLU A 290 -40.08 0.88 39.41
N GLU A 291 -40.52 -0.07 38.59
CA GLU A 291 -40.94 -1.41 39.06
C GLU A 291 -39.78 -2.20 39.66
N ARG A 292 -38.57 -2.01 39.11
CA ARG A 292 -37.36 -2.72 39.57
C ARG A 292 -36.86 -2.21 40.92
N ILE A 293 -37.09 -0.94 41.25
CA ILE A 293 -36.70 -0.32 42.53
C ILE A 293 -37.79 -0.37 43.60
N ALA A 294 -39.03 -0.74 43.26
CA ALA A 294 -40.16 -0.74 44.19
C ALA A 294 -39.94 -1.63 45.43
N ASN A 295 -39.13 -2.69 45.32
CA ASN A 295 -38.76 -3.59 46.41
C ASN A 295 -37.30 -3.42 46.89
N ALA A 296 -36.65 -2.29 46.59
CA ALA A 296 -35.24 -2.09 46.88
C ALA A 296 -34.90 -2.21 48.38
N SER A 297 -35.78 -1.72 49.26
CA SER A 297 -35.60 -1.76 50.72
C SER A 297 -35.56 -3.18 51.32
N GLN A 298 -36.08 -4.19 50.60
CA GLN A 298 -36.09 -5.59 51.03
C GLN A 298 -34.99 -6.43 50.36
N GLU A 299 -34.32 -5.88 49.35
CA GLU A 299 -33.35 -6.61 48.54
C GLU A 299 -31.91 -6.31 48.97
N SER A 300 -31.15 -7.38 49.24
CA SER A 300 -29.72 -7.30 49.59
C SER A 300 -28.86 -6.64 48.50
N THR A 301 -29.32 -6.69 47.25
CA THR A 301 -28.70 -6.06 46.07
C THR A 301 -28.65 -4.53 46.15
N TYR A 302 -29.59 -3.93 46.91
CA TYR A 302 -29.68 -2.48 47.15
C TYR A 302 -29.28 -2.10 48.58
N LEU A 303 -28.50 -2.94 49.24
CA LEU A 303 -27.99 -2.68 50.60
C LEU A 303 -29.09 -2.63 51.67
N LEU A 304 -30.29 -3.19 51.39
CA LEU A 304 -31.47 -3.14 52.26
C LEU A 304 -31.94 -1.72 52.61
N ASP A 305 -31.74 -0.77 51.68
CA ASP A 305 -32.04 0.63 51.91
C ASP A 305 -32.66 1.26 50.66
N ASP A 306 -33.26 2.43 50.84
CA ASP A 306 -33.91 3.14 49.76
C ASP A 306 -32.87 3.71 48.77
N VAL A 307 -33.27 3.75 47.50
CA VAL A 307 -32.42 4.17 46.39
C VAL A 307 -33.12 5.23 45.54
N GLU A 308 -32.35 6.12 44.95
CA GLU A 308 -32.83 7.19 44.06
C GLU A 308 -32.27 7.04 42.66
N VAL A 309 -33.09 7.27 41.65
CA VAL A 309 -32.67 7.25 40.24
C VAL A 309 -31.88 8.52 39.94
N ALA A 310 -30.56 8.36 39.75
CA ALA A 310 -29.67 9.45 39.36
C ALA A 310 -29.63 9.64 37.83
N ALA A 311 -29.70 8.56 37.07
CA ALA A 311 -29.78 8.59 35.61
C ALA A 311 -30.42 7.32 35.06
N SER A 312 -31.09 7.42 33.91
CA SER A 312 -31.59 6.28 33.16
C SER A 312 -31.42 6.52 31.65
N TRP A 313 -31.03 5.47 30.93
CA TRP A 313 -30.88 5.48 29.47
C TRP A 313 -31.64 4.32 28.87
N LYS A 314 -32.42 4.60 27.83
CA LYS A 314 -33.09 3.59 27.03
C LYS A 314 -32.12 3.06 25.98
N THR A 315 -31.96 1.75 25.89
CA THR A 315 -31.02 1.11 24.97
C THR A 315 -31.70 0.18 23.97
N TYR A 316 -31.09 0.11 22.79
CA TYR A 316 -31.55 -0.66 21.63
C TYR A 316 -30.40 -1.52 21.12
N ASN A 317 -30.70 -2.75 20.72
CA ASN A 317 -29.74 -3.75 20.23
C ASN A 317 -28.49 -3.97 21.11
N LEU A 318 -28.60 -3.82 22.43
CA LEU A 318 -27.46 -3.91 23.34
C LEU A 318 -27.27 -5.33 23.87
N ASN A 319 -26.05 -5.85 23.83
CA ASN A 319 -25.74 -7.11 24.52
C ASN A 319 -25.48 -6.84 26.01
N VAL A 320 -26.48 -7.15 26.83
CA VAL A 320 -26.48 -6.88 28.29
C VAL A 320 -25.28 -7.51 28.99
N SER A 321 -25.03 -8.80 28.73
CA SER A 321 -23.93 -9.52 29.37
C SER A 321 -22.57 -8.96 28.97
N TYR A 322 -22.41 -8.51 27.73
CA TYR A 322 -21.17 -7.85 27.30
C TYR A 322 -20.96 -6.51 28.00
N PHE A 323 -22.03 -5.71 28.10
CA PHE A 323 -22.01 -4.40 28.74
C PHE A 323 -21.67 -4.49 30.23
N GLU A 324 -22.33 -5.39 30.97
CA GLU A 324 -22.05 -5.63 32.39
C GLU A 324 -20.59 -6.06 32.60
N ASN A 325 -20.09 -7.00 31.79
CA ASN A 325 -18.71 -7.44 31.86
C ASN A 325 -17.72 -6.30 31.58
N MET A 326 -18.03 -5.39 30.65
CA MET A 326 -17.19 -4.23 30.35
C MET A 326 -17.18 -3.24 31.52
N LEU A 327 -18.35 -2.93 32.09
CA LEU A 327 -18.45 -2.08 33.27
C LEU A 327 -17.66 -2.64 34.47
N HIS A 328 -17.80 -3.95 34.74
CA HIS A 328 -17.05 -4.60 35.81
C HIS A 328 -15.54 -4.57 35.57
N LYS A 329 -15.09 -4.68 34.31
CA LYS A 329 -13.66 -4.53 33.97
C LYS A 329 -13.16 -3.09 34.15
N LEU A 330 -13.96 -2.12 33.71
CA LEU A 330 -13.61 -0.69 33.81
C LEU A 330 -13.56 -0.21 35.26
N PHE A 331 -14.62 -0.47 36.03
CA PHE A 331 -14.76 0.02 37.39
C PHE A 331 -14.39 -1.01 38.47
N GLY A 332 -13.78 -2.14 38.10
CA GLY A 332 -13.39 -3.18 39.05
C GLY A 332 -12.44 -2.68 40.15
N GLN A 333 -11.61 -1.67 39.86
CA GLN A 333 -10.76 -1.02 40.86
C GLN A 333 -11.52 -0.10 41.83
N ALA A 334 -12.68 0.40 41.42
CA ALA A 334 -13.51 1.35 42.16
C ALA A 334 -14.75 0.69 42.80
N GLN A 335 -14.79 -0.64 42.82
CA GLN A 335 -15.90 -1.41 43.34
C GLN A 335 -15.94 -1.39 44.87
N LEU A 336 -17.13 -1.20 45.43
CA LEU A 336 -17.34 -1.18 46.89
C LEU A 336 -17.12 -2.58 47.49
N GLN A 337 -16.11 -2.73 48.34
CA GLN A 337 -15.83 -3.97 49.07
C GLN A 337 -16.43 -3.95 50.48
N VAL A 338 -17.75 -3.84 50.58
CA VAL A 338 -18.46 -3.93 51.88
C VAL A 338 -19.10 -5.30 52.03
N LYS A 339 -18.98 -5.88 53.22
CA LYS A 339 -19.62 -7.14 53.60
C LYS A 339 -20.92 -6.82 54.33
N ILE A 340 -22.06 -7.17 53.73
CA ILE A 340 -23.37 -6.94 54.34
C ILE A 340 -23.86 -8.25 54.91
N HIS A 341 -24.29 -8.21 56.17
CA HIS A 341 -24.88 -9.34 56.87
C HIS A 341 -26.38 -9.34 56.62
N HIS A 342 -26.89 -10.32 55.87
CA HIS A 342 -28.32 -10.51 55.73
C HIS A 342 -28.93 -10.98 57.07
N HIS A 343 -30.23 -10.75 57.27
CA HIS A 343 -30.99 -11.23 58.43
C HIS A 343 -30.83 -12.75 58.67
N SER A 344 -30.49 -13.52 57.63
CA SER A 344 -30.25 -14.96 57.66
C SER A 344 -28.80 -15.39 57.93
N GLY A 345 -27.89 -14.46 58.28
CA GLY A 345 -26.48 -14.76 58.57
C GLY A 345 -25.57 -14.94 57.34
N VAL A 346 -26.10 -14.77 56.12
CA VAL A 346 -25.31 -14.83 54.88
C VAL A 346 -24.60 -13.50 54.64
N VAL A 347 -23.29 -13.56 54.37
CA VAL A 347 -22.47 -12.40 54.02
C VAL A 347 -22.50 -12.22 52.50
N ILE A 348 -23.01 -11.09 52.03
CA ILE A 348 -23.10 -10.75 50.61
C ILE A 348 -22.17 -9.56 50.33
N VAL A 349 -21.36 -9.67 49.28
CA VAL A 349 -20.54 -8.57 48.75
C VAL A 349 -21.20 -8.06 47.47
N PRO A 350 -21.70 -6.81 47.45
CA PRO A 350 -22.44 -6.31 46.31
C PRO A 350 -21.48 -6.00 45.15
N LYS A 351 -21.71 -6.61 43.98
CA LYS A 351 -20.79 -6.49 42.84
C LYS A 351 -21.00 -5.27 41.95
N GLU A 352 -22.14 -4.61 42.10
CA GLU A 352 -22.66 -3.61 41.17
C GLU A 352 -22.61 -2.18 41.74
N TRP A 353 -21.87 -1.98 42.83
CA TRP A 353 -21.72 -0.69 43.50
C TRP A 353 -20.31 -0.15 43.30
N PHE A 354 -20.23 1.08 42.80
CA PHE A 354 -18.98 1.73 42.39
C PHE A 354 -18.88 3.13 42.99
N ILE A 355 -17.67 3.52 43.40
CA ILE A 355 -17.36 4.85 43.93
C ILE A 355 -16.78 5.68 42.77
N VAL A 356 -17.66 6.30 41.99
CA VAL A 356 -17.29 6.99 40.75
C VAL A 356 -18.20 8.20 40.54
N PRO A 357 -17.66 9.40 40.23
CA PRO A 357 -18.47 10.56 39.87
C PRO A 357 -19.48 10.29 38.73
N LEU A 358 -20.70 10.80 38.86
CA LEU A 358 -21.76 10.61 37.86
C LEU A 358 -21.33 11.01 36.43
N PRO A 359 -20.65 12.15 36.19
CA PRO A 359 -20.24 12.55 34.83
C PRO A 359 -19.32 11.53 34.15
N ILE A 360 -18.52 10.80 34.93
CA ILE A 360 -17.61 9.76 34.42
C ILE A 360 -18.40 8.52 34.02
N ILE A 361 -19.40 8.14 34.81
CA ILE A 361 -20.30 7.03 34.48
C ILE A 361 -21.01 7.33 33.15
N GLN A 362 -21.52 8.55 32.96
CA GLN A 362 -22.17 8.94 31.70
C GLN A 362 -21.23 8.83 30.50
N LYS A 363 -19.98 9.34 30.64
CA LYS A 363 -18.96 9.22 29.59
C LYS A 363 -18.55 7.78 29.32
N ALA A 364 -18.40 6.96 30.36
CA ALA A 364 -18.05 5.56 30.22
C ALA A 364 -19.13 4.79 29.45
N ILE A 365 -20.41 5.05 29.73
CA ILE A 365 -21.53 4.45 29.00
C ILE A 365 -21.49 4.85 27.51
N ASP A 366 -21.29 6.15 27.20
CA ASP A 366 -21.15 6.62 25.82
C ASP A 366 -19.95 5.96 25.11
N TYR A 367 -18.79 5.83 25.76
CA TYR A 367 -17.62 5.17 25.19
C TYR A 367 -17.80 3.68 24.97
N ILE A 368 -18.47 2.96 25.89
CA ILE A 368 -18.79 1.53 25.71
C ILE A 368 -19.75 1.35 24.53
N ILE A 369 -20.77 2.21 24.40
CA ILE A 369 -21.70 2.17 23.26
C ILE A 369 -20.97 2.46 21.95
N ARG A 370 -20.02 3.41 21.93
CA ARG A 370 -19.19 3.73 20.77
C ARG A 370 -18.09 2.71 20.47
N GLY A 371 -17.84 1.76 21.39
CA GLY A 371 -16.78 0.76 21.25
C GLY A 371 -15.36 1.31 21.37
N ILE A 372 -15.18 2.42 22.11
CA ILE A 372 -13.86 3.03 22.33
C ILE A 372 -13.17 2.35 23.53
N PRO A 373 -11.95 1.83 23.39
CA PRO A 373 -11.22 1.24 24.51
C PRO A 373 -10.77 2.34 25.48
N VAL A 374 -11.23 2.25 26.72
CA VAL A 374 -10.90 3.21 27.80
C VAL A 374 -10.46 2.45 29.05
N SER A 375 -9.68 3.10 29.91
CA SER A 375 -9.39 2.63 31.26
C SER A 375 -9.76 3.69 32.30
N TYR A 376 -10.16 3.25 33.49
CA TYR A 376 -10.51 4.15 34.58
C TYR A 376 -9.34 4.30 35.55
N ASN A 377 -8.86 5.53 35.72
CA ASN A 377 -7.84 5.85 36.71
C ASN A 377 -8.51 6.28 38.02
N ALA A 378 -8.49 5.39 39.02
CA ALA A 378 -9.13 5.62 40.30
C ALA A 378 -8.51 6.77 41.13
N LYS A 379 -7.24 7.13 40.87
CA LYS A 379 -6.57 8.23 41.59
C LYS A 379 -6.96 9.59 41.06
N GLU A 380 -7.11 9.70 39.75
CA GLU A 380 -7.42 10.96 39.07
C GLU A 380 -8.93 11.14 38.83
N GLN A 381 -9.73 10.09 39.10
CA GLN A 381 -11.15 10.03 38.75
C GLN A 381 -11.35 10.48 37.28
N ALA A 382 -10.60 9.86 36.37
CA ALA A 382 -10.64 10.20 34.94
C ALA A 382 -10.66 8.93 34.08
N LEU A 383 -11.25 9.06 32.88
CA LEU A 383 -11.18 8.03 31.84
C LEU A 383 -10.02 8.36 30.91
N GLU A 384 -9.09 7.43 30.78
CA GLU A 384 -7.99 7.51 29.84
C GLU A 384 -8.39 6.80 28.54
N GLU A 385 -8.44 7.55 27.43
CA GLU A 385 -8.65 6.98 26.11
C GLU A 385 -7.38 6.26 25.65
N HIS A 386 -7.47 4.95 25.44
CA HIS A 386 -6.41 4.23 24.75
C HIS A 386 -6.54 4.47 23.25
N ARG A 387 -6.00 5.59 22.76
CA ARG A 387 -5.56 5.60 21.36
C ARG A 387 -4.32 4.71 21.29
N PRO A 388 -4.28 3.67 20.44
CA PRO A 388 -3.01 3.02 20.18
C PRO A 388 -2.09 4.12 19.65
N GLU A 389 -1.07 4.48 20.43
CA GLU A 389 -0.04 5.39 19.97
C GLU A 389 0.54 4.76 18.71
N ARG A 390 0.36 5.41 17.55
CA ARG A 390 1.02 4.95 16.34
C ARG A 390 2.50 4.99 16.62
N PHE A 391 3.15 3.85 16.58
CA PHE A 391 4.60 3.78 16.71
C PHE A 391 5.23 4.56 15.56
N VAL A 392 5.72 5.77 15.88
CA VAL A 392 6.53 6.57 14.99
C VAL A 392 7.96 6.13 15.23
N SER A 393 8.58 5.52 14.21
CA SER A 393 9.97 5.09 14.29
C SER A 393 10.85 6.29 14.65
N LYS A 394 11.65 6.18 15.72
CA LYS A 394 12.50 7.28 16.20
C LYS A 394 13.77 7.46 15.37
N ILE A 395 13.95 6.61 14.37
CA ILE A 395 15.17 6.51 13.56
C ILE A 395 14.89 7.02 12.15
N ASP A 396 15.71 7.98 11.71
CA ASP A 396 15.71 8.43 10.32
C ASP A 396 16.31 7.33 9.43
N THR A 397 15.44 6.61 8.73
CA THR A 397 15.83 5.51 7.83
C THR A 397 16.10 5.99 6.40
N SER A 398 16.05 7.29 6.13
CA SER A 398 16.14 7.86 4.77
C SER A 398 17.46 7.56 4.05
N LYS A 399 18.53 7.26 4.79
CA LYS A 399 19.86 6.92 4.23
C LYS A 399 20.11 5.41 4.13
N LEU A 400 19.22 4.56 4.64
CA LEU A 400 19.40 3.11 4.70
C LEU A 400 18.55 2.42 3.64
N LYS A 401 19.13 1.46 2.91
CA LYS A 401 18.35 0.54 2.07
C LYS A 401 17.69 -0.50 2.96
N VAL A 402 16.42 -0.27 3.30
CA VAL A 402 15.63 -1.15 4.17
C VAL A 402 14.80 -2.15 3.36
N LEU A 403 14.92 -3.45 3.68
CA LEU A 403 14.08 -4.50 3.13
C LEU A 403 12.91 -4.80 4.08
N VAL A 404 11.67 -4.67 3.60
CA VAL A 404 10.47 -4.99 4.41
C VAL A 404 10.04 -6.44 4.20
N LEU A 405 9.92 -7.21 5.30
CA LEU A 405 9.50 -8.61 5.29
C LEU A 405 8.43 -8.88 6.34
N ASN A 406 7.47 -9.74 6.01
CA ASN A 406 6.51 -10.29 6.97
C ASN A 406 7.04 -11.62 7.51
N ILE A 407 6.91 -11.84 8.81
CA ILE A 407 7.39 -13.04 9.51
C ILE A 407 6.32 -13.57 10.47
N LYS A 408 6.39 -14.86 10.81
CA LYS A 408 5.54 -15.46 11.85
C LYS A 408 6.03 -15.04 13.24
N GLU A 409 5.11 -14.92 14.18
CA GLU A 409 5.36 -14.50 15.57
C GLU A 409 6.41 -15.35 16.30
N VAL A 410 6.42 -16.67 16.04
CA VAL A 410 7.39 -17.60 16.64
C VAL A 410 8.83 -17.21 16.26
N TYR A 411 9.09 -17.05 14.96
CA TYR A 411 10.42 -16.66 14.48
C TYR A 411 10.78 -15.22 14.83
N PHE A 412 9.79 -14.32 14.88
CA PHE A 412 10.00 -12.95 15.35
C PHE A 412 10.50 -12.93 16.79
N SER A 413 9.85 -13.72 17.66
CA SER A 413 10.24 -13.87 19.06
C SER A 413 11.65 -14.47 19.21
N GLU A 414 12.01 -15.45 18.38
CA GLU A 414 13.36 -16.04 18.36
C GLU A 414 14.43 -15.04 17.92
N ILE A 415 14.11 -14.17 16.95
CA ILE A 415 15.02 -13.11 16.51
C ILE A 415 15.21 -12.07 17.62
N ILE A 416 14.13 -11.64 18.27
CA ILE A 416 14.21 -10.70 19.41
C ILE A 416 15.01 -11.30 20.58
N LYS A 417 14.84 -12.60 20.84
CA LYS A 417 15.62 -13.33 21.85
C LYS A 417 17.08 -13.57 21.45
N GLY A 418 17.46 -13.29 20.20
CA GLY A 418 18.79 -13.53 19.65
C GLY A 418 19.10 -15.00 19.35
N SER A 419 18.11 -15.90 19.45
CA SER A 419 18.26 -17.33 19.14
C SER A 419 18.33 -17.60 17.64
N LYS A 420 17.72 -16.72 16.83
CA LYS A 420 17.74 -16.79 15.36
C LYS A 420 18.55 -15.65 14.78
N THR A 421 19.70 -15.98 14.19
CA THR A 421 20.64 -15.02 13.59
C THR A 421 20.58 -14.98 12.06
N GLU A 422 19.81 -15.86 11.43
CA GLU A 422 19.71 -15.95 9.98
C GLU A 422 18.26 -16.02 9.52
N GLU A 423 17.95 -15.29 8.44
CA GLU A 423 16.64 -15.31 7.78
C GLU A 423 16.75 -15.82 6.35
N TYR A 424 15.90 -16.80 6.01
CA TYR A 424 15.92 -17.49 4.72
C TYR A 424 14.70 -17.10 3.88
N ARG A 425 14.92 -16.70 2.62
CA ARG A 425 13.84 -16.35 1.69
C ARG A 425 14.02 -17.00 0.33
N LYS A 426 13.09 -17.89 -0.02
CA LYS A 426 13.03 -18.51 -1.34
C LYS A 426 12.72 -17.46 -2.40
N VAL A 427 13.54 -17.39 -3.44
CA VAL A 427 13.37 -16.48 -4.56
C VAL A 427 12.38 -17.09 -5.54
N LYS A 428 11.26 -16.40 -5.76
CA LYS A 428 10.25 -16.78 -6.76
C LYS A 428 10.35 -15.83 -7.96
N PRO A 429 9.86 -16.21 -9.15
CA PRO A 429 9.84 -15.30 -10.31
C PRO A 429 9.17 -13.95 -10.02
N THR A 430 8.13 -13.94 -9.17
CA THR A 430 7.43 -12.73 -8.74
C THR A 430 8.19 -11.86 -7.75
N THR A 431 9.17 -12.43 -7.02
CA THR A 431 9.93 -11.74 -5.97
C THR A 431 11.41 -11.56 -6.32
N ILE A 432 11.84 -12.01 -7.50
CA ILE A 432 13.25 -11.99 -7.93
C ILE A 432 13.85 -10.59 -7.94
N ASN A 433 13.10 -9.60 -8.42
CA ASN A 433 13.54 -8.21 -8.46
C ASN A 433 13.59 -7.54 -7.07
N LYS A 434 12.97 -8.17 -6.05
CA LYS A 434 13.06 -7.69 -4.67
C LYS A 434 14.41 -8.03 -4.05
N TYR A 435 15.00 -9.18 -4.39
CA TYR A 435 16.25 -9.66 -3.80
C TYR A 435 17.46 -9.54 -4.72
N THR A 436 17.24 -9.37 -6.03
CA THR A 436 18.29 -9.27 -7.05
C THR A 436 18.09 -8.05 -7.94
N TYR A 437 19.17 -7.60 -8.58
CA TYR A 437 19.15 -6.60 -9.64
C TYR A 437 20.01 -7.07 -10.82
N ILE A 438 19.75 -6.53 -12.00
CA ILE A 438 20.57 -6.80 -13.20
C ILE A 438 21.49 -5.59 -13.35
N ASP A 439 22.80 -5.85 -13.43
CA ASP A 439 23.75 -4.79 -13.72
C ASP A 439 23.69 -4.44 -15.22
N PRO A 440 23.38 -3.20 -15.60
CA PRO A 440 23.30 -2.78 -16.99
C PRO A 440 24.63 -2.90 -17.75
N LYS A 441 25.77 -2.99 -17.06
CA LYS A 441 27.10 -3.12 -17.69
C LYS A 441 27.42 -4.55 -18.14
N ASP A 442 27.06 -5.53 -17.33
CA ASP A 442 27.43 -6.94 -17.54
C ASP A 442 26.25 -7.82 -17.99
N GLY A 443 25.01 -7.33 -17.88
CA GLY A 443 23.79 -8.11 -18.12
C GLY A 443 23.58 -9.26 -17.11
N LYS A 444 24.43 -9.37 -16.10
CA LYS A 444 24.39 -10.40 -15.06
C LYS A 444 23.53 -9.96 -13.87
N ARG A 445 22.90 -10.94 -13.22
CA ARG A 445 22.00 -10.73 -12.08
C ARG A 445 22.76 -10.90 -10.76
N TRP A 446 22.76 -9.87 -9.93
CA TRP A 446 23.46 -9.80 -8.64
C TRP A 446 22.48 -9.67 -7.48
N LEU A 447 22.91 -10.07 -6.28
CA LEU A 447 22.12 -9.89 -5.05
C LEU A 447 22.08 -8.41 -4.67
N LYS A 448 20.91 -7.93 -4.28
CA LYS A 448 20.73 -6.56 -3.84
C LYS A 448 21.20 -6.41 -2.38
N PRO A 449 22.21 -5.56 -2.11
CA PRO A 449 22.64 -5.30 -0.74
C PRO A 449 21.59 -4.45 -0.02
N TYR A 450 21.28 -4.85 1.21
CA TYR A 450 20.37 -4.15 2.12
C TYR A 450 21.12 -3.88 3.43
N ASP A 451 20.94 -2.69 4.00
CA ASP A 451 21.61 -2.29 5.25
C ASP A 451 20.83 -2.77 6.48
N ALA A 452 19.50 -2.85 6.36
CA ALA A 452 18.62 -3.30 7.41
C ALA A 452 17.38 -4.02 6.85
N ILE A 453 16.77 -4.87 7.68
CA ILE A 453 15.50 -5.54 7.42
C ILE A 453 14.48 -5.07 8.45
N LYS A 454 13.31 -4.65 7.97
CA LYS A 454 12.15 -4.36 8.83
C LYS A 454 11.19 -5.54 8.78
N PHE A 455 11.09 -6.25 9.90
CA PHE A 455 10.15 -7.34 10.10
C PHE A 455 8.81 -6.82 10.59
N TYR A 456 7.73 -7.45 10.13
CA TYR A 456 6.37 -7.23 10.60
C TYR A 456 5.68 -8.56 10.91
N VAL A 457 4.94 -8.62 12.03
CA VAL A 457 4.14 -9.79 12.40
C VAL A 457 2.68 -9.58 11.96
N GLY A 458 2.24 -10.32 10.96
CA GLY A 458 0.87 -10.22 10.44
C GLY A 458 0.57 -8.96 9.59
N TYR A 459 -0.72 -8.68 9.43
CA TYR A 459 -1.24 -7.69 8.46
C TYR A 459 -2.13 -6.60 9.10
N HIS A 460 -2.26 -6.55 10.42
CA HIS A 460 -3.03 -5.51 11.11
C HIS A 460 -2.25 -4.19 11.19
N LYS A 461 -2.95 -3.08 11.45
CA LYS A 461 -2.36 -1.73 11.43
C LYS A 461 -1.36 -1.51 12.56
N ASP A 462 -1.65 -2.05 13.74
CA ASP A 462 -0.85 -1.89 14.95
C ASP A 462 0.00 -3.14 15.22
N ARG A 463 0.73 -3.57 14.19
CA ARG A 463 1.47 -4.83 14.21
C ARG A 463 2.86 -4.71 14.82
N ASP A 464 3.29 -5.77 15.49
CA ASP A 464 4.66 -5.89 15.97
C ASP A 464 5.65 -5.74 14.82
N SER A 465 6.71 -5.00 15.09
CA SER A 465 7.75 -4.75 14.10
C SER A 465 9.12 -4.63 14.73
N ALA A 466 10.15 -5.04 14.00
CA ALA A 466 11.53 -4.86 14.41
C ALA A 466 12.38 -4.45 13.21
N LEU A 467 13.27 -3.48 13.41
CA LEU A 467 14.28 -3.07 12.44
C LEU A 467 15.62 -3.64 12.88
N ILE A 468 16.24 -4.43 12.00
CA ILE A 468 17.44 -5.21 12.32
C ILE A 468 18.49 -4.96 11.26
N LYS A 469 19.74 -4.73 11.68
CA LYS A 469 20.87 -4.53 10.75
C LYS A 469 21.22 -5.81 10.02
N VAL A 470 21.59 -5.73 8.75
CA VAL A 470 22.09 -6.88 7.98
C VAL A 470 23.62 -6.88 8.03
N LYS A 471 24.22 -8.02 8.37
CA LYS A 471 25.68 -8.21 8.36
C LYS A 471 26.19 -8.78 7.04
N GLY A 472 25.40 -9.64 6.39
CA GLY A 472 25.78 -10.33 5.18
C GLY A 472 24.57 -10.87 4.42
N VAL A 473 24.76 -11.12 3.12
CA VAL A 473 23.75 -11.72 2.25
C VAL A 473 24.42 -12.77 1.38
N GLU A 474 23.89 -13.98 1.42
CA GLU A 474 24.36 -15.12 0.63
C GLU A 474 23.21 -15.68 -0.21
N PHE A 475 23.55 -16.38 -1.29
CA PHE A 475 22.57 -17.05 -2.14
C PHE A 475 22.92 -18.51 -2.29
N ASP A 476 22.02 -19.35 -1.79
CA ASP A 476 22.05 -20.78 -1.98
C ASP A 476 21.43 -21.11 -3.34
N ARG A 477 22.28 -21.61 -4.26
CA ARG A 477 21.89 -21.99 -5.63
C ARG A 477 21.06 -23.26 -5.67
N ASP A 478 21.25 -24.18 -4.71
CA ASP A 478 20.60 -25.49 -4.72
C ASP A 478 19.13 -25.35 -4.33
N ASN A 479 18.85 -24.48 -3.34
CA ASN A 479 17.49 -24.23 -2.85
C ASN A 479 16.85 -22.95 -3.41
N ASN A 480 17.57 -22.21 -4.26
CA ASN A 480 17.15 -20.91 -4.80
C ASN A 480 16.69 -19.95 -3.68
N THR A 481 17.50 -19.85 -2.62
CA THR A 481 17.16 -19.18 -1.37
C THR A 481 18.21 -18.13 -1.02
N VAL A 482 17.75 -16.93 -0.68
CA VAL A 482 18.61 -15.86 -0.16
C VAL A 482 18.67 -15.97 1.35
N ILE A 483 19.89 -15.94 1.88
CA ILE A 483 20.19 -16.04 3.31
C ILE A 483 20.67 -14.67 3.78
N TYR A 484 19.98 -14.09 4.75
CA TYR A 484 20.34 -12.83 5.38
C TYR A 484 20.90 -13.10 6.77
N THR A 485 22.16 -12.74 7.01
CA THR A 485 22.76 -12.77 8.34
C THR A 485 22.32 -11.53 9.11
N LEU A 486 21.51 -11.73 10.15
CA LEU A 486 20.96 -10.69 11.01
C LEU A 486 21.99 -10.24 12.03
N GLY A 487 22.08 -8.93 12.24
CA GLY A 487 22.95 -8.27 13.20
C GLY A 487 22.18 -7.73 14.39
N GLU A 488 22.54 -6.51 14.81
CA GLU A 488 21.94 -5.85 15.96
C GLU A 488 20.51 -5.38 15.67
N ILE A 489 19.64 -5.47 16.68
CA ILE A 489 18.29 -4.93 16.65
C ILE A 489 18.40 -3.42 16.87
N ILE A 490 18.03 -2.65 15.86
CA ILE A 490 18.12 -1.19 15.85
C ILE A 490 16.87 -0.60 16.52
N GLU A 491 15.70 -1.17 16.25
CA GLU A 491 14.43 -0.72 16.80
C GLU A 491 13.48 -1.92 16.96
N GLN A 492 12.72 -1.95 18.05
CA GLN A 492 11.66 -2.95 18.24
C GLN A 492 10.39 -2.27 18.75
N ASN A 493 9.27 -2.70 18.19
CA ASN A 493 7.92 -2.38 18.63
C ASN A 493 7.19 -3.70 18.85
N VAL A 494 6.95 -4.03 20.11
CA VAL A 494 6.23 -5.24 20.51
C VAL A 494 5.07 -4.80 21.38
N MET A 495 3.85 -5.12 20.94
CA MET A 495 2.64 -4.98 21.74
C MET A 495 2.82 -5.83 23.00
N ARG A 496 2.73 -5.19 24.17
CA ARG A 496 2.70 -5.89 25.47
C ARG A 496 1.27 -6.20 25.89
#